data_AF-A0A6I9YJJ1-F1
#
_entry.id   AF-A0A6I9YJJ1-F1
#
_cell.length_a   1.000
_cell.length_b   1.000
_cell.length_c   1.000
_cell.angle_alpha   90.00
_cell.angle_beta   90.00
_cell.angle_gamma   90.00
#
_symmetry.space_group_name_H-M   'P 1'
#
loop_
_entity.id
_entity.type
_entity.pdbx_description
1 polymer ?
#
loop_
_entity_poly.entity_id
_entity_poly.type
_entity_poly.pdbx_seq_one_letter_code
_entity_poly.pdbx_strand_id
1 'polypeptide(L)'
;MAKSHWLSNAQPQPETPSEMNITLEKLLAPITEKLKYLLKKAEDFQTYLLYSVSCFFCGKFWMNETWQVSIFRYCISAPYTAAHIPHNLYKKMRWNLDILEGYAARNQTLRTEYYFLCFRDTGDETTVKMQKLWSIGRWVPIDPDSEHSSDVLSWVLCHQPTGDYQQLLTIGFEEPSHTLATDLLVQMLHAQSSGLLNRESSCWVGPGEQVQ
;
A
#
# COMPACT_ATOMS: atom_id res chain seq x y z
N MET A 1 78.70 22.87 -30.57
CA MET A 1 77.80 22.09 -31.45
C MET A 1 76.97 21.16 -30.58
N ALA A 2 75.66 21.35 -30.59
CA ALA A 2 74.68 20.63 -29.77
C ALA A 2 74.45 19.20 -30.28
N LYS A 3 74.20 18.25 -29.37
CA LYS A 3 73.40 17.05 -29.66
C LYS A 3 72.38 16.84 -28.54
N SER A 4 71.14 16.81 -28.98
CA SER A 4 69.88 16.77 -28.27
C SER A 4 69.51 15.37 -27.74
N HIS A 5 68.62 15.38 -26.74
CA HIS A 5 67.55 14.42 -26.38
C HIS A 5 67.30 13.30 -27.40
N TRP A 6 66.91 12.07 -27.00
CA TRP A 6 65.52 11.74 -26.65
C TRP A 6 65.42 10.50 -25.73
N LEU A 7 64.52 10.64 -24.74
CA LEU A 7 63.95 9.57 -23.92
C LEU A 7 63.13 8.62 -24.81
N SER A 8 63.37 7.32 -24.67
CA SER A 8 62.51 6.29 -25.25
C SER A 8 61.19 6.25 -24.49
N ASN A 9 60.19 6.98 -24.98
CA ASN A 9 58.79 6.79 -24.57
C ASN A 9 58.26 5.55 -25.29
N ALA A 10 58.17 4.42 -24.58
CA ALA A 10 57.37 3.29 -25.04
C ALA A 10 55.89 3.66 -24.91
N GLN A 11 55.20 3.85 -26.03
CA GLN A 11 53.75 4.00 -26.07
C GLN A 11 53.09 2.68 -25.61
N PRO A 12 52.12 2.71 -24.69
CA PRO A 12 51.35 1.51 -24.34
C PRO A 12 50.57 1.02 -25.57
N GLN A 13 50.71 -0.27 -25.87
CA GLN A 13 49.96 -0.96 -26.93
C GLN A 13 48.45 -0.90 -26.66
N PRO A 14 47.61 -0.87 -27.71
CA PRO A 14 46.16 -0.89 -27.53
C PRO A 14 45.72 -2.24 -26.95
N GLU A 15 45.05 -2.20 -25.79
CA GLU A 15 44.50 -3.39 -25.12
C GLU A 15 43.62 -4.18 -26.09
N THR A 16 43.79 -5.49 -26.11
CA THR A 16 43.11 -6.35 -27.09
C THR A 16 41.60 -6.42 -26.79
N PRO A 17 40.71 -6.54 -27.80
CA PRO A 17 39.25 -6.60 -27.60
C PRO A 17 38.81 -7.69 -26.61
N SER A 18 39.60 -8.77 -26.48
CA SER A 18 39.42 -9.84 -25.50
C SER A 18 39.63 -9.38 -24.05
N GLU A 19 40.60 -8.52 -23.78
CA GLU A 19 40.89 -8.02 -22.42
C GLU A 19 39.84 -7.02 -21.95
N MET A 20 39.33 -6.18 -22.85
CA MET A 20 38.20 -5.30 -22.56
C MET A 20 36.93 -6.08 -22.24
N ASN A 21 36.65 -7.17 -22.98
CA ASN A 21 35.52 -8.05 -22.68
C ASN A 21 35.67 -8.74 -21.32
N ILE A 22 36.86 -9.23 -20.98
CA ILE A 22 37.14 -9.84 -19.67
C ILE A 22 36.99 -8.81 -18.54
N THR A 23 37.38 -7.55 -18.78
CA THR A 23 37.29 -6.46 -17.79
C THR A 23 35.82 -6.03 -17.58
N LEU A 24 35.04 -5.97 -18.66
CA LEU A 24 33.61 -5.67 -18.59
C LEU A 24 32.84 -6.79 -17.89
N GLU A 25 33.10 -8.06 -18.22
CA GLU A 25 32.54 -9.23 -17.53
C GLU A 25 32.82 -9.20 -16.03
N LYS A 26 34.06 -8.87 -15.62
CA LYS A 26 34.44 -8.72 -14.21
C LYS A 26 33.71 -7.57 -13.50
N LEU A 27 33.41 -6.48 -14.20
CA LEU A 27 32.65 -5.35 -13.65
C LEU A 27 31.14 -5.65 -13.57
N LEU A 28 30.61 -6.40 -14.52
CA LEU A 28 29.19 -6.77 -14.60
C LEU A 28 28.83 -7.95 -13.70
N ALA A 29 29.77 -8.83 -13.36
CA ALA A 29 29.56 -9.96 -12.47
C ALA A 29 28.96 -9.55 -11.09
N PRO A 30 29.53 -8.60 -10.33
CA PRO A 30 28.95 -8.21 -9.04
C PRO A 30 27.57 -7.55 -9.18
N ILE A 31 27.32 -6.82 -10.28
CA ILE A 31 26.01 -6.23 -10.56
C ILE A 31 24.98 -7.32 -10.85
N THR A 32 25.36 -8.31 -11.65
CA THR A 32 24.52 -9.46 -12.01
C THR A 32 24.17 -10.29 -10.79
N GLU A 33 25.14 -10.56 -9.91
CA GLU A 33 24.89 -11.27 -8.66
C GLU A 33 24.01 -10.46 -7.70
N LYS A 34 24.16 -9.13 -7.67
CA LYS A 34 23.28 -8.27 -6.87
C LYS A 34 21.85 -8.23 -7.44
N LEU A 35 21.68 -8.20 -8.75
CA LEU A 35 20.36 -8.30 -9.40
C LEU A 35 19.71 -9.67 -9.15
N LYS A 36 20.46 -10.77 -9.25
CA LYS A 36 19.96 -12.11 -8.90
C LYS A 36 19.57 -12.20 -7.42
N TYR A 37 20.35 -11.60 -6.52
CA TYR A 37 20.01 -11.53 -5.10
C TYR A 37 18.72 -10.75 -4.87
N LEU A 38 18.56 -9.59 -5.52
CA LEU A 38 17.35 -8.77 -5.42
C LEU A 38 16.13 -9.48 -6.03
N LEU A 39 16.29 -10.16 -7.17
CA LEU A 39 15.23 -10.97 -7.79
C LEU A 39 14.85 -12.14 -6.90
N LYS A 40 15.82 -12.89 -6.35
CA LYS A 40 15.56 -13.94 -5.38
C LYS A 40 14.87 -13.41 -4.13
N LYS A 41 15.27 -12.23 -3.63
CA LYS A 41 14.59 -11.58 -2.50
C LYS A 41 13.17 -11.18 -2.86
N ALA A 42 12.92 -10.70 -4.07
CA ALA A 42 11.58 -10.40 -4.56
C ALA A 42 10.74 -11.67 -4.72
N GLU A 43 11.31 -12.77 -5.22
CA GLU A 43 10.66 -14.09 -5.32
C GLU A 43 10.39 -14.71 -3.94
N ASP A 44 11.32 -14.60 -2.99
CA ASP A 44 11.13 -15.01 -1.59
C ASP A 44 10.01 -14.15 -0.95
N PHE A 45 9.99 -12.84 -1.23
CA PHE A 45 8.93 -11.94 -0.80
C PHE A 45 7.59 -12.31 -1.44
N GLN A 46 7.58 -12.67 -2.72
CA GLN A 46 6.40 -13.17 -3.42
C GLN A 46 5.96 -14.53 -2.89
N THR A 47 6.87 -15.41 -2.49
CA THR A 47 6.56 -16.71 -1.89
C THR A 47 5.96 -16.52 -0.49
N TYR A 48 6.42 -15.53 0.28
CA TYR A 48 5.76 -15.06 1.50
C TYR A 48 4.37 -14.45 1.24
N LEU A 49 4.20 -13.69 0.14
CA LEU A 49 2.91 -13.15 -0.29
C LEU A 49 1.93 -14.24 -0.76
N LEU A 50 2.44 -15.32 -1.39
CA LEU A 50 1.65 -16.42 -1.95
C LEU A 50 0.96 -17.28 -0.87
N TYR A 51 1.37 -17.19 0.40
CA TYR A 51 0.73 -17.94 1.48
C TYR A 51 -0.39 -17.20 2.24
N SER A 52 -0.73 -15.92 1.97
CA SER A 52 -1.86 -15.31 2.73
C SER A 52 -2.50 -13.99 2.29
N VAL A 53 -2.13 -13.34 1.17
CA VAL A 53 -2.49 -11.90 1.01
C VAL A 53 -3.05 -11.45 -0.33
N SER A 54 -3.20 -12.36 -1.31
CA SER A 54 -3.74 -11.99 -2.63
C SER A 54 -5.18 -11.50 -2.53
N CYS A 55 -5.42 -10.25 -2.92
CA CYS A 55 -6.77 -9.73 -3.12
C CYS A 55 -7.19 -9.87 -4.59
N PHE A 56 -8.41 -10.32 -4.85
CA PHE A 56 -8.97 -10.36 -6.21
C PHE A 56 -9.91 -9.18 -6.43
N PHE A 57 -9.84 -8.62 -7.64
CA PHE A 57 -10.73 -7.56 -8.08
C PHE A 57 -12.14 -8.12 -8.27
N CYS A 58 -13.12 -7.52 -7.60
CA CYS A 58 -14.52 -7.96 -7.63
C CYS A 58 -15.36 -7.13 -8.61
N GLY A 59 -14.92 -5.93 -8.95
CA GLY A 59 -15.65 -5.01 -9.79
C GLY A 59 -15.41 -3.56 -9.41
N LYS A 60 -15.98 -2.66 -10.21
CA LYS A 60 -15.96 -1.22 -9.96
C LYS A 60 -17.27 -0.60 -10.41
N PHE A 61 -17.67 0.49 -9.75
CA PHE A 61 -18.88 1.23 -10.08
C PHE A 61 -18.70 2.71 -9.79
N TRP A 62 -19.52 3.54 -10.42
CA TRP A 62 -19.58 4.98 -10.16
C TRP A 62 -20.65 5.28 -9.12
N MET A 63 -20.28 6.07 -8.11
CA MET A 63 -21.22 6.61 -7.12
C MET A 63 -21.90 7.89 -7.64
N ASN A 64 -21.13 8.70 -8.37
CA ASN A 64 -21.53 9.95 -9.00
C ASN A 64 -20.57 10.26 -10.16
N GLU A 65 -20.63 11.46 -10.76
CA GLU A 65 -19.78 11.86 -11.88
C GLU A 65 -18.28 11.97 -11.54
N THR A 66 -17.95 12.02 -10.25
CA THR A 66 -16.59 12.29 -9.75
C THR A 66 -15.99 11.13 -8.96
N TRP A 67 -16.80 10.22 -8.41
CA TRP A 67 -16.38 9.19 -7.45
C TRP A 67 -16.56 7.80 -8.06
N GLN A 68 -15.44 7.11 -8.26
CA GLN A 68 -15.42 5.70 -8.68
C GLN A 68 -14.94 4.82 -7.52
N VAL A 69 -15.67 3.74 -7.26
CA VAL A 69 -15.32 2.77 -6.23
C VAL A 69 -14.90 1.47 -6.90
N SER A 70 -13.68 1.00 -6.59
CA SER A 70 -13.18 -0.32 -6.98
C SER A 70 -13.13 -1.26 -5.78
N ILE A 71 -13.61 -2.50 -5.94
CA ILE A 71 -13.79 -3.47 -4.85
C ILE A 71 -12.77 -4.60 -4.98
N PHE A 72 -12.10 -4.93 -3.88
CA PHE A 72 -11.16 -6.05 -3.77
C PHE A 72 -11.46 -6.90 -2.54
N ARG A 73 -11.33 -8.23 -2.66
CA ARG A 73 -11.54 -9.18 -1.57
C ARG A 73 -10.29 -9.99 -1.30
N TYR A 74 -9.96 -10.19 -0.03
CA TYR A 74 -8.85 -11.04 0.38
C TYR A 74 -9.33 -12.48 0.56
N CYS A 75 -8.61 -13.44 -0.04
CA CYS A 75 -8.93 -14.86 0.10
C CYS A 75 -8.68 -15.38 1.52
N ILE A 76 -7.70 -14.79 2.21
CA ILE A 76 -7.32 -15.10 3.58
C ILE A 76 -7.22 -13.78 4.35
N SER A 77 -7.59 -13.81 5.64
CA SER A 77 -7.49 -12.65 6.52
C SER A 77 -6.05 -12.14 6.58
N ALA A 78 -5.83 -10.93 6.07
CA ALA A 78 -4.51 -10.36 5.87
C ALA A 78 -4.18 -9.36 6.98
N PRO A 79 -3.07 -9.49 7.72
CA PRO A 79 -2.70 -8.52 8.75
C PRO A 79 -2.65 -7.09 8.22
N TYR A 80 -3.16 -6.14 9.00
CA TYR A 80 -3.05 -4.71 8.73
C TYR A 80 -1.68 -4.22 9.22
N THR A 81 -0.68 -4.35 8.35
CA THR A 81 0.72 -4.13 8.69
C THR A 81 1.16 -2.66 8.65
N ALA A 82 0.33 -1.75 8.13
CA ALA A 82 0.68 -0.33 8.01
C ALA A 82 0.62 0.43 9.35
N ALA A 83 -0.19 -0.05 10.31
CA ALA A 83 -0.40 0.63 11.58
C ALA A 83 0.88 0.63 12.44
N HIS A 84 1.22 1.80 12.99
CA HIS A 84 2.37 2.00 13.87
C HIS A 84 2.32 1.12 15.14
N ILE A 85 1.11 0.66 15.50
CA ILE A 85 0.85 -0.35 16.52
C ILE A 85 -0.23 -1.30 15.97
N PRO A 86 0.11 -2.49 15.45
CA PRO A 86 -0.90 -3.44 15.01
C PRO A 86 -1.50 -4.14 16.24
N HIS A 87 -2.68 -3.68 16.71
CA HIS A 87 -3.51 -4.49 17.61
C HIS A 87 -4.34 -5.46 16.77
N ASN A 88 -3.88 -6.72 16.60
CA ASN A 88 -4.66 -7.86 16.08
C ASN A 88 -5.69 -7.51 14.98
N LEU A 89 -5.32 -6.65 14.02
CA LEU A 89 -6.25 -6.09 13.02
C LEU A 89 -6.00 -6.77 11.68
N TYR A 90 -7.05 -7.35 11.12
CA TYR A 90 -6.99 -8.15 9.89
C TYR A 90 -7.95 -7.60 8.84
N LYS A 91 -7.48 -7.50 7.60
CA LYS A 91 -8.23 -7.04 6.43
C LYS A 91 -9.00 -8.20 5.81
N LYS A 92 -10.24 -7.92 5.41
CA LYS A 92 -11.13 -8.84 4.68
C LYS A 92 -11.53 -8.30 3.30
N MET A 93 -11.73 -6.99 3.19
CA MET A 93 -12.00 -6.29 1.93
C MET A 93 -11.22 -4.98 1.84
N ARG A 94 -10.95 -4.53 0.61
CA ARG A 94 -10.42 -3.20 0.29
C ARG A 94 -11.31 -2.53 -0.74
N TRP A 95 -11.61 -1.26 -0.53
CA TRP A 95 -12.17 -0.38 -1.53
C TRP A 95 -11.20 0.73 -1.85
N ASN A 96 -11.03 1.02 -3.14
CA ASN A 96 -10.35 2.22 -3.60
C ASN A 96 -11.43 3.20 -4.04
N LEU A 97 -11.41 4.40 -3.48
CA LEU A 97 -12.26 5.51 -3.90
C LEU A 97 -11.39 6.48 -4.71
N ASP A 98 -11.59 6.46 -6.02
CA ASP A 98 -10.94 7.38 -6.94
C ASP A 98 -11.83 8.63 -7.10
N ILE A 99 -11.32 9.77 -6.66
CA ILE A 99 -11.96 11.07 -6.67
C ILE A 99 -11.36 11.89 -7.80
N LEU A 100 -12.18 12.21 -8.80
CA LEU A 100 -11.83 13.09 -9.89
C LEU A 100 -12.06 14.55 -9.48
N GLU A 101 -10.99 15.26 -9.15
CA GLU A 101 -11.03 16.70 -8.85
C GLU A 101 -10.54 17.49 -10.08
N GLY A 102 -11.37 18.42 -10.59
CA GLY A 102 -10.95 19.34 -11.64
C GLY A 102 -12.10 19.91 -12.49
N TYR A 103 -12.28 21.24 -12.45
CA TYR A 103 -13.27 21.99 -13.26
C TYR A 103 -12.78 22.34 -14.67
N ALA A 104 -11.54 21.98 -15.05
CA ALA A 104 -10.97 22.33 -16.35
C ALA A 104 -10.07 21.22 -16.90
N ALA A 105 -10.20 20.95 -18.20
CA ALA A 105 -9.55 19.88 -18.96
C ALA A 105 -8.01 19.85 -18.95
N ARG A 106 -7.34 20.74 -18.22
CA ARG A 106 -5.87 20.81 -18.14
C ARG A 106 -5.26 20.33 -16.82
N ASN A 107 -6.01 20.30 -15.72
CA ASN A 107 -5.51 19.90 -14.40
C ASN A 107 -6.50 18.96 -13.69
N GLN A 108 -6.76 17.79 -14.26
CA GLN A 108 -7.48 16.74 -13.53
C GLN A 108 -6.51 16.12 -12.53
N THR A 109 -6.79 16.29 -11.24
CA THR A 109 -6.06 15.61 -10.17
C THR A 109 -6.89 14.42 -9.72
N LEU A 110 -6.34 13.22 -9.91
CA LEU A 110 -6.93 11.99 -9.41
C LEU A 110 -6.41 11.75 -8.00
N ARG A 111 -7.30 11.81 -7.01
CA ARG A 111 -6.98 11.45 -5.64
C ARG A 111 -7.60 10.10 -5.34
N THR A 112 -6.80 9.15 -4.85
CA THR A 112 -7.30 7.85 -4.41
C THR A 112 -7.28 7.76 -2.90
N GLU A 113 -8.42 7.43 -2.31
CA GLU A 113 -8.53 7.07 -0.90
C GLU A 113 -8.75 5.56 -0.75
N TYR A 114 -8.19 4.98 0.31
CA TYR A 114 -8.27 3.54 0.56
C TYR A 114 -9.09 3.25 1.82
N TYR A 115 -10.09 2.38 1.68
CA TYR A 115 -10.97 1.93 2.74
C TYR A 115 -10.85 0.42 2.92
N PHE A 116 -10.99 -0.05 4.15
CA PHE A 116 -10.84 -1.45 4.49
C PHE A 116 -11.96 -1.93 5.41
N LEU A 117 -12.47 -3.11 5.11
CA LEU A 117 -13.22 -3.91 6.08
C LEU A 117 -12.18 -4.69 6.88
N CYS A 118 -12.17 -4.43 8.17
CA CYS A 118 -11.27 -5.09 9.10
C CYS A 118 -12.06 -5.78 10.22
N PHE A 119 -11.39 -6.72 10.88
CA PHE A 119 -11.81 -7.19 12.18
C PHE A 119 -10.62 -7.23 13.13
N ARG A 120 -10.90 -7.11 14.41
CA ARG A 120 -9.95 -7.41 15.48
C ARG A 120 -10.54 -8.45 16.41
N ASP A 121 -9.67 -9.28 16.98
CA ASP A 121 -10.09 -10.21 18.02
C ASP A 121 -10.28 -9.45 19.34
N THR A 122 -11.39 -9.73 20.00
CA THR A 122 -11.82 -9.17 21.29
C THR A 122 -12.04 -10.32 22.25
N GLY A 123 -11.24 -10.36 23.32
CA GLY A 123 -11.21 -11.42 24.32
C GLY A 123 -9.90 -11.32 25.10
N ASP A 124 -9.97 -11.53 26.42
CA ASP A 124 -8.77 -11.73 27.24
C ASP A 124 -8.30 -13.19 27.05
N GLU A 125 -7.00 -13.44 27.12
CA GLU A 125 -6.38 -14.78 26.99
C GLU A 125 -7.01 -15.81 27.95
N THR A 126 -7.68 -15.33 29.00
CA THR A 126 -8.37 -16.09 30.05
C THR A 126 -9.80 -16.52 29.67
N THR A 127 -10.40 -15.96 28.63
CA THR A 127 -11.79 -16.21 28.22
C THR A 127 -11.88 -17.17 27.04
N VAL A 128 -12.69 -18.22 27.17
CA VAL A 128 -12.81 -19.34 26.20
C VAL A 128 -13.38 -18.92 24.83
N LYS A 129 -13.87 -17.68 24.67
CA LYS A 129 -14.57 -17.23 23.46
C LYS A 129 -14.00 -15.92 22.93
N MET A 130 -12.99 -16.04 22.07
CA MET A 130 -12.46 -14.94 21.26
C MET A 130 -13.52 -14.53 20.22
N GLN A 131 -13.97 -13.27 20.26
CA GLN A 131 -14.96 -12.73 19.33
C GLN A 131 -14.32 -11.74 18.36
N LYS A 132 -14.75 -11.73 17.10
CA LYS A 132 -14.26 -10.77 16.11
C LYS A 132 -15.13 -9.54 16.12
N LEU A 133 -14.55 -8.37 16.41
CA LEU A 133 -15.22 -7.09 16.25
C LEU A 133 -14.90 -6.52 14.86
N TRP A 134 -15.93 -6.35 14.04
CA TRP A 134 -15.84 -5.90 12.66
C TRP A 134 -16.00 -4.38 12.54
N SER A 135 -15.23 -3.77 11.65
CA SER A 135 -15.23 -2.33 11.43
C SER A 135 -14.86 -1.94 9.99
N ILE A 136 -15.33 -0.78 9.55
CA ILE A 136 -14.86 -0.12 8.33
C ILE A 136 -14.01 1.09 8.74
N GLY A 137 -12.87 1.25 8.07
CA GLY A 137 -11.97 2.36 8.33
C GLY A 137 -11.19 2.76 7.09
N ARG A 138 -10.67 3.98 7.15
CA ARG A 138 -9.84 4.60 6.11
C ARG A 138 -8.37 4.42 6.45
N TRP A 139 -7.55 4.11 5.46
CA TRP A 139 -6.10 4.17 5.60
C TRP A 139 -5.63 5.61 5.49
N VAL A 140 -4.82 6.04 6.45
CA VAL A 140 -4.26 7.39 6.52
C VAL A 140 -2.73 7.25 6.48
N PRO A 141 -2.04 7.76 5.45
CA PRO A 141 -0.58 7.72 5.43
C PRO A 141 0.01 8.51 6.60
N ILE A 142 1.01 7.93 7.27
CA ILE A 142 1.79 8.60 8.33
C ILE A 142 3.18 8.97 7.77
N ASP A 143 3.87 8.01 7.14
CA ASP A 143 5.21 8.21 6.56
C ASP A 143 5.47 7.19 5.42
N PRO A 144 6.12 7.57 4.31
CA PRO A 144 6.60 8.90 3.97
C PRO A 144 5.43 9.87 3.75
N ASP A 145 5.47 11.03 4.41
CA ASP A 145 4.45 12.06 4.19
C ASP A 145 4.58 12.59 2.74
N SER A 146 3.50 12.54 1.97
CA SER A 146 3.46 13.08 0.61
C SER A 146 3.70 14.59 0.55
N GLU A 147 3.46 15.33 1.63
CA GLU A 147 3.66 16.77 1.71
C GLU A 147 5.09 17.15 2.14
N HIS A 148 5.70 16.37 3.03
CA HIS A 148 7.01 16.70 3.63
C HIS A 148 8.18 15.88 3.06
N SER A 149 7.92 14.76 2.37
CA SER A 149 8.93 13.91 1.76
C SER A 149 8.72 13.76 0.26
N SER A 150 9.21 14.76 -0.49
CA SER A 150 9.20 14.75 -1.96
C SER A 150 10.29 13.86 -2.57
N ASP A 151 11.17 13.27 -1.75
CA ASP A 151 12.28 12.47 -2.23
C ASP A 151 11.80 11.06 -2.60
N VAL A 152 11.86 10.73 -3.89
CA VAL A 152 11.50 9.40 -4.39
C VAL A 152 12.30 8.29 -3.70
N LEU A 153 13.52 8.60 -3.22
CA LEU A 153 14.36 7.64 -2.50
C LEU A 153 13.77 7.28 -1.13
N SER A 154 13.07 8.19 -0.45
CA SER A 154 12.39 7.87 0.81
C SER A 154 11.35 6.78 0.58
N TRP A 155 10.58 6.90 -0.50
CA TRP A 155 9.55 5.94 -0.89
C TRP A 155 10.14 4.61 -1.37
N VAL A 156 11.19 4.64 -2.19
CA VAL A 156 11.83 3.43 -2.73
C VAL A 156 12.57 2.64 -1.64
N LEU A 157 13.15 3.33 -0.66
CA LEU A 157 13.87 2.69 0.45
C LEU A 157 12.94 2.36 1.63
N CYS A 158 11.71 2.89 1.65
CA CYS A 158 10.72 2.56 2.65
C CYS A 158 10.36 1.08 2.55
N HIS A 159 10.74 0.31 3.57
CA HIS A 159 10.45 -1.13 3.61
C HIS A 159 8.94 -1.39 3.67
N GLN A 160 8.21 -0.51 4.35
CA GLN A 160 6.76 -0.50 4.43
C GLN A 160 6.27 0.91 4.77
N PRO A 161 5.41 1.54 3.94
CA PRO A 161 4.81 2.82 4.28
C PRO A 161 3.99 2.65 5.56
N THR A 162 4.25 3.53 6.52
CA THR A 162 3.49 3.59 7.75
C THR A 162 2.19 4.34 7.48
N GLY A 163 1.11 3.85 8.07
CA GLY A 163 -0.19 4.48 7.92
C GLY A 163 -1.16 3.97 8.97
N ASP A 164 -2.02 4.85 9.45
CA ASP A 164 -2.99 4.52 10.46
C ASP A 164 -4.27 3.93 9.87
N TYR A 165 -4.99 3.19 10.71
CA TYR A 165 -6.36 2.78 10.45
C TYR A 165 -7.31 3.72 11.20
N GLN A 166 -7.83 4.72 10.48
CA GLN A 166 -8.88 5.57 11.02
C GLN A 166 -10.21 4.82 10.96
N GLN A 167 -10.62 4.22 12.08
CA GLN A 167 -11.91 3.56 12.20
C GLN A 167 -13.05 4.58 12.01
N LEU A 168 -13.93 4.33 11.04
CA LEU A 168 -15.07 5.18 10.71
C LEU A 168 -16.39 4.61 11.24
N LEU A 169 -16.55 3.29 11.19
CA LEU A 169 -17.76 2.59 11.60
C LEU A 169 -17.43 1.29 12.31
N THR A 170 -18.08 1.06 13.44
CA THR A 170 -18.12 -0.27 14.09
C THR A 170 -19.37 -1.00 13.63
N ILE A 171 -19.22 -2.21 13.09
CA ILE A 171 -20.35 -3.02 12.59
C ILE A 171 -20.92 -3.89 13.70
N GLY A 172 -20.05 -4.56 14.47
CA GLY A 172 -20.45 -5.48 15.53
C GLY A 172 -19.66 -6.79 15.49
N PHE A 173 -20.20 -7.83 16.12
CA PHE A 173 -19.49 -9.11 16.31
C PHE A 173 -19.80 -10.17 15.24
N GLU A 174 -20.84 -9.95 14.43
CA GLU A 174 -21.20 -10.84 13.32
C GLU A 174 -20.44 -10.45 12.05
N GLU A 175 -19.93 -11.44 11.30
CA GLU A 175 -19.25 -11.19 10.03
C GLU A 175 -20.26 -10.63 9.00
N PRO A 176 -20.09 -9.38 8.53
CA PRO A 176 -21.00 -8.82 7.55
C PRO A 176 -20.82 -9.52 6.21
N SER A 177 -21.91 -9.68 5.47
CA SER A 177 -21.81 -10.07 4.06
C SER A 177 -21.04 -9.00 3.28
N HIS A 178 -20.36 -9.41 2.20
CA HIS A 178 -19.60 -8.47 1.38
C HIS A 178 -20.47 -7.37 0.75
N THR A 179 -21.73 -7.70 0.44
CA THR A 179 -22.71 -6.74 -0.06
C THR A 179 -23.06 -5.73 1.02
N LEU A 180 -23.43 -6.20 2.22
CA LEU A 180 -23.72 -5.32 3.36
C LEU A 180 -22.54 -4.40 3.69
N ALA A 181 -21.31 -4.93 3.72
CA ALA A 181 -20.13 -4.13 3.99
C ALA A 181 -19.90 -3.04 2.93
N THR A 182 -20.18 -3.35 1.65
CA THR A 182 -20.09 -2.38 0.56
C THR A 182 -21.20 -1.33 0.66
N ASP A 183 -22.43 -1.74 0.97
CA ASP A 183 -23.57 -0.83 1.14
C ASP A 183 -23.35 0.15 2.30
N LEU A 184 -22.80 -0.33 3.41
CA LEU A 184 -22.42 0.51 4.55
C LEU A 184 -21.37 1.55 4.16
N LEU A 185 -20.33 1.15 3.41
CA LEU A 185 -19.33 2.09 2.89
C LEU A 185 -19.99 3.15 1.99
N VAL A 186 -20.82 2.73 1.04
CA VAL A 186 -21.54 3.62 0.12
C VAL A 186 -22.41 4.62 0.87
N GLN A 187 -23.15 4.19 1.88
CA GLN A 187 -23.96 5.06 2.72
C GLN A 187 -23.11 6.10 3.46
N MET A 188 -21.98 5.69 4.05
CA MET A 188 -21.05 6.63 4.70
C MET A 188 -20.49 7.65 3.71
N LEU A 189 -20.10 7.21 2.51
CA LEU A 189 -19.56 8.07 1.46
C LEU A 189 -20.60 9.10 1.00
N HIS A 190 -21.86 8.70 0.80
CA HIS A 190 -22.95 9.63 0.48
C HIS A 190 -23.21 10.65 1.60
N ALA A 191 -23.10 10.25 2.87
CA ALA A 191 -23.23 11.17 3.99
C ALA A 191 -22.09 12.21 4.02
N GLN A 192 -20.87 11.82 3.63
CA GLN A 192 -19.74 12.73 3.51
C GLN A 192 -19.93 13.71 2.34
N SER A 193 -20.33 13.24 1.16
CA SER A 193 -20.55 14.10 -0.02
C SER A 193 -21.69 15.10 0.19
N SER A 194 -22.69 14.73 0.99
CA SER A 194 -23.86 15.59 1.28
C SER A 194 -23.60 16.60 2.41
N GLY A 195 -22.38 16.63 2.98
CA GLY A 195 -22.01 17.54 4.06
C GLY A 195 -22.59 17.18 5.44
N LEU A 196 -23.23 16.02 5.58
CA LEU A 196 -23.87 15.60 6.84
C LEU A 196 -22.88 15.16 7.93
N LEU A 197 -21.62 14.89 7.56
CA LEU A 197 -20.57 14.45 8.48
C LEU A 197 -19.50 15.50 8.79
N ASN A 198 -19.64 16.73 8.28
CA ASN A 198 -18.57 17.74 8.37
C ASN A 198 -18.49 18.48 9.72
N ARG A 199 -19.01 17.87 10.80
CA ARG A 199 -18.88 18.40 12.14
C ARG A 199 -18.81 17.27 13.16
N GLU A 200 -17.62 17.18 13.74
CA GLU A 200 -17.25 16.43 14.95
C GLU A 200 -17.13 14.91 14.83
N SER A 201 -15.87 14.50 14.96
CA SER A 201 -15.40 13.18 15.37
C SER A 201 -16.28 12.61 16.50
N SER A 202 -17.20 11.73 16.14
CA SER A 202 -17.81 10.81 17.09
C SER A 202 -18.23 9.55 16.33
N CYS A 203 -17.81 8.40 16.87
CA CYS A 203 -18.03 7.09 16.29
C CYS A 203 -19.53 6.89 15.98
N TRP A 204 -19.84 6.60 14.72
CA TRP A 204 -21.17 6.14 14.35
C TRP A 204 -21.40 4.75 14.93
N VAL A 205 -22.45 4.62 15.75
CA VAL A 205 -23.01 3.34 16.18
C VAL A 205 -24.14 3.03 15.20
N GLY A 206 -24.08 1.86 14.55
CA GLY A 206 -25.09 1.41 13.61
C GLY A 206 -26.48 1.30 14.26
N PRO A 207 -27.57 1.37 13.48
CA PRO A 207 -28.91 1.24 14.01
C PRO A 207 -29.17 -0.22 14.39
N GLY A 208 -29.09 -0.54 15.68
CA GLY A 208 -29.38 -1.90 16.14
C GLY A 208 -29.09 -2.20 17.59
N GLU A 209 -29.39 -1.30 18.54
CA GLU A 209 -29.52 -1.68 19.96
C GLU A 209 -30.34 -0.62 20.72
N GLN A 210 -31.66 -0.66 20.53
CA GLN A 210 -32.58 -0.35 21.62
C GLN A 210 -33.15 -1.68 22.09
N VAL A 211 -32.56 -2.23 23.15
CA VAL A 211 -33.22 -3.22 23.97
C VAL A 211 -33.63 -2.54 25.27
N GLN A 212 -34.91 -2.75 25.54
CA GLN A 212 -35.80 -2.27 26.58
C GLN A 212 -35.28 -2.41 28.01
#